data_AF-A0A250JH14-F1
#
_entry.id   AF-A0A250JH14-F1
#
_cell.length_a   1.000
_cell.length_b   1.000
_cell.length_c   1.000
_cell.angle_alpha   90.00
_cell.angle_beta   90.00
_cell.angle_gamma   90.00
#
_symmetry.space_group_name_H-M   'P 1'
#
loop_
_entity.id
_entity.type
_entity.pdbx_description
1 polymer ?
#
loop_
_entity_poly.entity_id
_entity_poly.type
_entity_poly.pdbx_seq_one_letter_code
_entity_poly.pdbx_strand_id
1 'polypeptide(L)'
;MTLSLALTATAALLAADPPSLPAGHPPLGAAAEPPAASSPPTGLPPGHPPAVGVGSPAPVDPSALPQGHPAMTGRAAPTADELLKQLEGMQGLREREKTFEIASSLGKLYYTSGRFEEAIPYLQQAEDKAKSTRELFLAQRKKLGAGAVPSAEEARCGFTDQTAMEERAKVAAERAKKGDTAGAVACARAALELSLDVESMRANALFLTNDAPGALKVYERVLEVAPSFADALFGRSAVLYETRGEDVKALRSAHEGFEAFIAAHPTSPRVSLARKLSRMTDEAEKAGGMKKWLATREEDRRIRSSKLDLSRGGPPAMAQASAPNAGGRPMAAGPMQGGGASAPMVSQETMDAMNSVEHTPELEAQLDQTVAQGEELLSKGRYDEALTAYRQVMPLRPDGRVKAGLAWTLVGLGKPTADRVWGVAVSSDPAAVDKLGETLKAKGDTKGAKALWAKLAASAPDYAASASLQAKLE
;
A
#
# COMPACT_ATOMS: atom_id res chain seq x y z
N MET A 1 -16.29 -2.83 14.17
CA MET A 1 -16.00 -2.11 12.91
C MET A 1 -14.90 -1.06 13.11
N THR A 2 -13.66 -1.36 12.71
CA THR A 2 -12.51 -0.42 12.61
C THR A 2 -11.56 -0.70 11.43
N LEU A 3 -11.91 -1.67 10.58
CA LEU A 3 -10.94 -2.29 9.69
C LEU A 3 -10.57 -1.47 8.44
N SER A 4 -11.38 -0.49 8.04
CA SER A 4 -11.10 0.36 6.86
C SER A 4 -9.93 1.34 7.07
N LEU A 5 -9.38 1.44 8.27
CA LEU A 5 -8.34 2.42 8.64
C LEU A 5 -6.98 1.79 8.97
N ALA A 6 -6.97 0.58 9.51
CA ALA A 6 -5.73 -0.21 9.63
C ALA A 6 -5.27 -0.72 8.26
N LEU A 7 -6.19 -0.93 7.30
CA LEU A 7 -5.80 -1.23 5.91
C LEU A 7 -5.02 -0.08 5.27
N THR A 8 -5.34 1.17 5.61
CA THR A 8 -4.75 2.33 4.95
C THR A 8 -3.30 2.60 5.37
N ALA A 9 -2.94 2.42 6.63
CA ALA A 9 -1.57 2.67 7.10
C ALA A 9 -0.59 1.58 6.63
N THR A 10 -0.96 0.29 6.73
CA THR A 10 -0.13 -0.79 6.14
C THR A 10 -0.10 -0.76 4.62
N ALA A 11 -1.20 -0.42 3.93
CA ALA A 11 -1.19 -0.24 2.47
C ALA A 11 -0.35 0.98 2.05
N ALA A 12 -0.31 2.04 2.87
CA ALA A 12 0.57 3.19 2.63
C ALA A 12 2.04 2.93 2.95
N LEU A 13 2.36 1.94 3.79
CA LEU A 13 3.72 1.41 3.98
C LEU A 13 4.18 0.50 2.82
N LEU A 14 3.23 -0.16 2.15
CA LEU A 14 3.46 -0.97 0.93
C LEU A 14 3.54 -0.11 -0.34
N ALA A 15 2.96 1.10 -0.32
CA ALA A 15 3.04 2.08 -1.39
C ALA A 15 4.32 2.93 -1.21
N ALA A 16 5.48 2.34 -1.49
CA ALA A 16 6.68 3.11 -1.75
C ALA A 16 6.46 3.94 -3.03
N ASP A 17 6.91 5.19 -3.04
CA ASP A 17 7.00 5.94 -4.30
C ASP A 17 7.93 5.15 -5.24
N PRO A 18 7.54 4.91 -6.50
CA PRO A 18 8.49 4.36 -7.46
C PRO A 18 9.68 5.33 -7.54
N PRO A 19 10.93 4.85 -7.60
CA PRO A 19 12.06 5.73 -7.85
C PRO A 19 11.77 6.53 -9.12
N SER A 20 11.95 7.85 -9.06
CA SER A 20 11.88 8.69 -10.25
C SER A 20 12.90 8.16 -11.25
N LEU A 21 12.40 7.57 -12.34
CA LEU A 21 13.26 7.09 -13.40
C LEU A 21 14.00 8.30 -14.01
N PRO A 22 15.29 8.17 -14.33
CA PRO A 22 16.05 9.24 -14.94
C PRO A 22 15.39 9.69 -16.25
N ALA A 23 15.56 10.98 -16.59
CA ALA A 23 15.00 11.56 -17.80
C ALA A 23 15.43 10.75 -19.05
N GLY A 24 14.45 10.22 -19.79
CA GLY A 24 14.68 9.45 -21.02
C GLY A 24 14.31 7.96 -20.97
N HIS A 25 13.76 7.44 -19.88
CA HIS A 25 13.30 6.05 -19.83
C HIS A 25 12.00 5.84 -20.66
N PRO A 26 11.93 4.84 -21.56
CA PRO A 26 10.71 4.55 -22.32
C PRO A 26 9.59 4.04 -21.40
N PRO A 27 8.30 4.26 -21.75
CA PRO A 27 7.18 3.81 -20.94
C PRO A 27 7.14 2.28 -20.88
N LEU A 28 7.00 1.71 -19.68
CA LEU A 28 6.83 0.27 -19.49
C LEU A 28 5.42 -0.13 -19.95
N GLY A 29 5.33 -0.70 -21.15
CA GLY A 29 4.09 -1.19 -21.73
C GLY A 29 3.58 -2.46 -21.07
N ALA A 30 2.26 -2.50 -20.86
CA ALA A 30 1.51 -3.68 -20.47
C ALA A 30 1.76 -4.85 -21.44
N ALA A 31 1.80 -6.07 -20.87
CA ALA A 31 1.99 -7.31 -21.61
C ALA A 31 1.01 -7.40 -22.79
N ALA A 32 1.56 -7.59 -24.00
CA ALA A 32 0.78 -7.83 -25.21
C ALA A 32 0.34 -9.30 -25.27
N GLU A 33 -0.97 -9.53 -25.28
CA GLU A 33 -1.55 -10.78 -25.81
C GLU A 33 -1.62 -10.72 -27.35
N PRO A 34 -1.52 -11.86 -28.05
CA PRO A 34 -1.60 -11.88 -29.51
C PRO A 34 -3.06 -11.70 -29.98
N PRO A 35 -3.34 -10.88 -31.00
CA PRO A 35 -4.71 -10.71 -31.46
C PRO A 35 -5.18 -11.92 -32.29
N ALA A 36 -6.40 -12.35 -31.99
CA ALA A 36 -7.16 -13.31 -32.79
C ALA A 36 -7.55 -12.73 -34.16
N ALA A 37 -7.55 -13.59 -35.17
CA ALA A 37 -7.84 -13.26 -36.55
C ALA A 37 -9.29 -12.76 -36.75
N SER A 38 -9.45 -11.64 -37.45
CA SER A 38 -10.73 -11.25 -38.06
C SER A 38 -10.50 -10.58 -39.43
N SER A 39 -11.43 -10.89 -40.34
CA SER A 39 -11.43 -10.78 -41.81
C SER A 39 -11.42 -9.33 -42.37
N PRO A 40 -11.28 -9.13 -43.71
CA PRO A 40 -10.69 -7.91 -44.30
C PRO A 40 -11.68 -6.74 -44.48
N PRO A 41 -11.17 -5.50 -44.65
CA PRO A 41 -12.00 -4.31 -44.65
C PRO A 41 -12.61 -4.00 -46.02
N THR A 42 -13.89 -3.67 -46.03
CA THR A 42 -14.55 -2.91 -47.11
C THR A 42 -14.05 -1.46 -47.10
N GLY A 43 -13.56 -0.99 -48.25
CA GLY A 43 -12.92 0.32 -48.41
C GLY A 43 -13.84 1.53 -48.22
N LEU A 44 -13.24 2.62 -47.72
CA LEU A 44 -13.88 3.93 -47.54
C LEU A 44 -13.80 4.80 -48.83
N PRO A 45 -14.75 5.74 -49.03
CA PRO A 45 -14.91 6.54 -50.27
C PRO A 45 -13.89 7.69 -50.46
N PRO A 46 -13.81 8.28 -51.67
CA PRO A 46 -12.72 9.17 -52.08
C PRO A 46 -12.80 10.56 -51.42
N GLY A 47 -11.69 11.02 -50.84
CA GLY A 47 -11.54 12.37 -50.26
C GLY A 47 -10.88 12.42 -48.88
N HIS A 48 -10.55 11.29 -48.27
CA HIS A 48 -9.86 11.25 -46.97
C HIS A 48 -8.35 11.57 -47.13
N PRO A 49 -7.75 12.46 -46.31
CA PRO A 49 -6.30 12.65 -46.28
C PRO A 49 -5.61 11.37 -45.82
N PRO A 50 -4.38 11.08 -46.30
CA PRO A 50 -3.67 9.85 -45.92
C PRO A 50 -3.43 9.86 -44.41
N ALA A 51 -3.98 8.86 -43.73
CA ALA A 51 -3.59 8.56 -42.36
C ALA A 51 -2.09 8.24 -42.36
N VAL A 52 -1.30 9.02 -41.63
CA VAL A 52 0.05 8.62 -41.24
C VAL A 52 -0.14 7.39 -40.37
N GLY A 53 0.04 6.23 -40.98
CA GLY A 53 -0.01 4.95 -40.28
C GLY A 53 1.04 4.99 -39.18
N VAL A 54 0.60 4.71 -37.95
CA VAL A 54 1.45 4.18 -36.90
C VAL A 54 1.88 2.79 -37.37
N GLY A 55 2.81 2.77 -38.31
CA GLY A 55 3.58 1.60 -38.68
C GLY A 55 4.46 1.23 -37.49
N SER A 56 4.69 -0.07 -37.35
CA SER A 56 5.65 -0.68 -36.44
C SER A 56 6.88 0.21 -36.21
N PRO A 57 7.39 0.35 -34.97
CA PRO A 57 8.59 1.13 -34.74
C PRO A 57 9.70 0.60 -35.63
N ALA A 58 10.33 1.51 -36.38
CA ALA A 58 11.49 1.20 -37.19
C ALA A 58 12.55 0.49 -36.31
N PRO A 59 13.28 -0.50 -36.84
CA PRO A 59 14.33 -1.16 -36.08
C PRO A 59 15.34 -0.10 -35.63
N VAL A 60 15.51 0.00 -34.30
CA VAL A 60 16.52 0.84 -33.67
C VAL A 60 17.89 0.38 -34.17
N ASP A 61 18.65 1.29 -34.76
CA ASP A 61 19.99 1.01 -35.25
C ASP A 61 20.88 0.58 -34.06
N PRO A 62 21.40 -0.67 -34.05
CA PRO A 62 22.23 -1.20 -32.95
C PRO A 62 23.50 -0.38 -32.70
N SER A 63 23.87 0.48 -33.65
CA SER A 63 25.07 1.32 -33.63
C SER A 63 24.93 2.57 -32.76
N ALA A 64 23.73 2.88 -32.26
CA ALA A 64 23.44 4.12 -31.50
C ALA A 64 23.42 3.94 -29.96
N LEU A 65 23.95 2.83 -29.44
CA LEU A 65 24.01 2.61 -27.99
C LEU A 65 25.24 3.29 -27.36
N PRO A 66 25.13 3.90 -26.17
CA PRO A 66 26.26 4.52 -25.47
C PRO A 66 27.41 3.54 -25.26
N GLN A 67 28.66 4.02 -25.30
CA GLN A 67 29.84 3.20 -25.01
C GLN A 67 29.71 2.54 -23.62
N GLY A 68 29.68 1.21 -23.59
CA GLY A 68 29.55 0.40 -22.37
C GLY A 68 28.25 -0.40 -22.24
N HIS A 69 27.31 -0.27 -23.19
CA HIS A 69 26.08 -1.09 -23.17
C HIS A 69 26.41 -2.57 -23.50
N PRO A 70 25.95 -3.55 -22.71
CA PRO A 70 26.16 -4.97 -23.01
C PRO A 70 25.46 -5.34 -24.33
N ALA A 71 26.07 -6.25 -25.09
CA ALA A 71 25.54 -6.69 -26.37
C ALA A 71 24.11 -7.20 -26.23
N MET A 72 23.19 -6.65 -27.05
CA MET A 72 21.80 -7.09 -27.08
C MET A 72 21.73 -8.49 -27.69
N THR A 73 21.74 -9.52 -26.85
CA THR A 73 21.80 -10.94 -27.27
C THR A 73 20.48 -11.48 -27.83
N GLY A 74 19.49 -10.62 -28.13
CA GLY A 74 18.17 -11.03 -28.62
C GLY A 74 17.31 -11.79 -27.59
N ARG A 75 17.81 -12.02 -26.37
CA ARG A 75 17.01 -12.52 -25.25
C ARG A 75 16.31 -11.37 -24.54
N ALA A 76 15.03 -11.57 -24.20
CA ALA A 76 14.31 -10.67 -23.32
C ALA A 76 15.06 -10.50 -21.98
N ALA A 77 15.01 -9.30 -21.39
CA ALA A 77 15.59 -9.07 -20.08
C ALA A 77 14.94 -10.01 -19.04
N PRO A 78 15.72 -10.62 -18.15
CA PRO A 78 15.17 -11.53 -17.14
C PRO A 78 14.20 -10.77 -16.23
N THR A 79 13.11 -11.44 -15.87
CA THR A 79 12.12 -10.95 -14.90
C THR A 79 12.73 -10.89 -13.49
N ALA A 80 12.09 -10.12 -12.59
CA ALA A 80 12.51 -10.05 -11.19
C ALA A 80 12.57 -11.44 -10.52
N ASP A 81 11.61 -12.32 -10.84
CA ASP A 81 11.55 -13.69 -10.32
C ASP A 81 12.68 -14.58 -10.86
N GLU A 82 13.04 -14.43 -12.14
CA GLU A 82 14.17 -15.15 -12.73
C GLU A 82 15.50 -14.70 -12.13
N LEU A 83 15.67 -13.39 -11.91
CA LEU A 83 16.83 -12.83 -11.24
C LEU A 83 16.93 -13.33 -9.79
N LEU A 84 15.82 -13.35 -9.05
CA LEU A 84 15.79 -13.86 -7.68
C LEU A 84 16.19 -15.33 -7.62
N LYS A 85 15.64 -16.19 -8.50
CA LYS A 85 16.02 -17.61 -8.57
C LYS A 85 17.50 -17.82 -8.88
N GLN A 86 18.05 -17.00 -9.77
CA GLN A 86 19.49 -17.05 -10.07
C GLN A 86 20.33 -16.67 -8.85
N LEU A 87 19.94 -15.60 -8.13
CA LEU A 87 20.62 -15.12 -6.94
C LEU A 87 20.55 -16.13 -5.79
N GLU A 88 19.43 -16.82 -5.60
CA GLU A 88 19.28 -17.88 -4.59
C GLU A 88 20.16 -19.11 -4.86
N GLY A 89 20.44 -19.40 -6.12
CA GLY A 89 21.38 -20.44 -6.52
C GLY A 89 22.85 -20.11 -6.20
N MET A 90 23.16 -18.87 -5.81
CA MET A 90 24.52 -18.45 -5.49
C MET A 90 24.89 -18.77 -4.04
N GLN A 91 25.84 -19.68 -3.84
CA GLN A 91 26.35 -19.99 -2.51
C GLN A 91 27.11 -18.80 -1.89
N GLY A 92 26.79 -18.51 -0.63
CA GLY A 92 27.48 -17.49 0.15
C GLY A 92 27.08 -16.04 -0.19
N LEU A 93 26.04 -15.83 -1.00
CA LEU A 93 25.64 -14.49 -1.41
C LEU A 93 25.23 -13.62 -0.22
N ARG A 94 24.60 -14.21 0.81
CA ARG A 94 24.16 -13.47 1.99
C ARG A 94 25.35 -13.04 2.86
N GLU A 95 26.36 -13.89 2.99
CA GLU A 95 27.49 -13.74 3.91
C GLU A 95 28.61 -12.86 3.36
N ARG A 96 28.76 -12.79 2.04
CA ARG A 96 29.80 -11.96 1.41
C ARG A 96 29.57 -10.49 1.69
N GLU A 97 30.64 -9.77 2.02
CA GLU A 97 30.62 -8.32 2.14
C GLU A 97 30.30 -7.68 0.78
N LYS A 98 29.44 -6.67 0.78
CA LYS A 98 28.95 -5.96 -0.40
C LYS A 98 29.18 -4.47 -0.21
N THR A 99 29.31 -3.74 -1.32
CA THR A 99 29.21 -2.26 -1.28
C THR A 99 27.79 -1.85 -0.89
N PHE A 100 27.64 -0.58 -0.51
CA PHE A 100 26.33 -0.01 -0.24
C PHE A 100 25.33 -0.24 -1.40
N GLU A 101 25.75 0.01 -2.64
CA GLU A 101 24.91 -0.03 -3.83
C GLU A 101 24.43 -1.46 -4.13
N ILE A 102 25.30 -2.46 -3.97
CA ILE A 102 24.94 -3.86 -4.20
C ILE A 102 23.98 -4.34 -3.12
N ALA A 103 24.29 -4.08 -1.84
CA ALA A 103 23.44 -4.49 -0.73
C ALA A 103 22.07 -3.82 -0.78
N SER A 104 22.02 -2.52 -1.07
CA SER A 104 20.77 -1.77 -1.21
C SER A 104 19.94 -2.26 -2.39
N SER A 105 20.55 -2.56 -3.54
CA SER A 105 19.86 -3.10 -4.72
C SER A 105 19.23 -4.46 -4.45
N LEU A 106 19.97 -5.37 -3.80
CA LEU A 106 19.44 -6.67 -3.40
C LEU A 106 18.29 -6.53 -2.39
N GLY A 107 18.48 -5.71 -1.35
CA GLY A 107 17.45 -5.46 -0.35
C GLY A 107 16.17 -4.90 -0.96
N LYS A 108 16.29 -3.94 -1.89
CA LYS A 108 15.16 -3.38 -2.66
C LYS A 108 14.48 -4.43 -3.51
N LEU A 109 15.24 -5.27 -4.23
CA LEU A 109 14.69 -6.33 -5.06
C LEU A 109 13.82 -7.31 -4.23
N TYR A 110 14.36 -7.84 -3.14
CA TYR A 110 13.59 -8.74 -2.24
C TYR A 110 12.39 -8.02 -1.60
N TYR A 111 12.54 -6.74 -1.22
CA TYR A 111 11.44 -5.98 -0.63
C TYR A 111 10.28 -5.82 -1.63
N THR A 112 10.58 -5.41 -2.87
CA THR A 112 9.58 -5.19 -3.91
C THR A 112 8.89 -6.47 -4.38
N SER A 113 9.52 -7.63 -4.23
CA SER A 113 8.89 -8.94 -4.46
C SER A 113 8.08 -9.45 -3.27
N GLY A 114 7.94 -8.65 -2.20
CA GLY A 114 7.18 -9.02 -1.00
C GLY A 114 7.91 -9.99 -0.06
N ARG A 115 9.21 -10.22 -0.30
CA ARG A 115 10.07 -11.14 0.46
C ARG A 115 10.80 -10.38 1.57
N PHE A 116 10.02 -9.92 2.55
CA PHE A 116 10.48 -8.99 3.57
C PHE A 116 11.54 -9.58 4.51
N GLU A 117 11.41 -10.85 4.89
CA GLU A 117 12.39 -11.53 5.75
C GLU A 117 13.77 -11.64 5.08
N GLU A 118 13.78 -11.89 3.78
CA GLU A 118 14.99 -11.96 2.96
C GLU A 118 15.56 -10.58 2.63
N ALA A 119 14.73 -9.54 2.56
CA ALA A 119 15.16 -8.17 2.32
C ALA A 119 15.94 -7.57 3.50
N ILE A 120 15.48 -7.79 4.73
CA ILE A 120 16.04 -7.23 5.97
C ILE A 120 17.58 -7.35 6.08
N PRO A 121 18.22 -8.52 5.89
CA PRO A 121 19.68 -8.67 6.01
C PRO A 121 20.45 -7.86 4.97
N TYR A 122 19.96 -7.73 3.74
CA TYR A 122 20.64 -6.95 2.70
C TYR A 122 20.47 -5.45 2.93
N LEU A 123 19.28 -5.01 3.35
CA LEU A 123 19.04 -3.63 3.75
C LEU A 123 19.89 -3.25 4.98
N GLN A 124 20.07 -4.17 5.94
CA GLN A 124 20.98 -3.96 7.08
C GLN A 124 22.43 -3.83 6.64
N GLN A 125 22.90 -4.69 5.72
CA GLN A 125 24.28 -4.59 5.21
C GLN A 125 24.55 -3.23 4.56
N ALA A 126 23.58 -2.68 3.81
CA ALA A 126 23.69 -1.33 3.25
C ALA A 126 23.70 -0.26 4.36
N GLU A 127 22.83 -0.39 5.37
CA GLU A 127 22.81 0.50 6.53
C GLU A 127 24.15 0.49 7.29
N ASP A 128 24.79 -0.68 7.44
CA ASP A 128 26.08 -0.82 8.12
C ASP A 128 27.19 -0.03 7.43
N LYS A 129 27.15 0.11 6.10
CA LYS A 129 28.08 0.97 5.34
C LYS A 129 27.89 2.45 5.64
N ALA A 130 26.68 2.86 6.04
CA ALA A 130 26.36 4.24 6.38
C ALA A 130 26.67 4.62 7.84
N LYS A 131 26.97 3.64 8.69
CA LYS A 131 27.06 3.82 10.15
C LYS A 131 28.10 4.86 10.58
N SER A 132 29.32 4.79 10.06
CA SER A 132 30.38 5.74 10.41
C SER A 132 30.06 7.16 9.96
N THR A 133 29.43 7.32 8.79
CA THR A 133 28.97 8.61 8.27
C THR A 133 27.89 9.22 9.16
N ARG A 134 26.97 8.39 9.67
CA ARG A 134 25.94 8.81 10.63
C ARG A 134 26.53 9.26 11.96
N GLU A 135 27.46 8.50 12.51
CA GLU A 135 28.18 8.88 13.74
C GLU A 135 28.90 10.23 13.56
N LEU A 136 29.57 10.42 12.41
CA LEU A 136 30.22 11.68 12.06
C LEU A 136 29.21 12.83 11.93
N PHE A 137 28.10 12.60 11.23
CA PHE A 137 27.03 13.58 11.08
C PHE A 137 26.52 14.05 12.44
N LEU A 138 26.17 13.12 13.34
CA LEU A 138 25.64 13.44 14.66
C LEU A 138 26.67 14.20 15.52
N ALA A 139 27.94 13.78 15.48
CA ALA A 139 29.01 14.46 16.20
C ALA A 139 29.23 15.90 15.71
N GLN A 140 29.29 16.10 14.39
CA GLN A 140 29.47 17.43 13.81
C GLN A 140 28.20 18.29 13.96
N ARG A 141 27.01 17.70 13.88
CA ARG A 141 25.74 18.39 14.13
C ARG A 141 25.67 18.91 15.56
N LYS A 142 26.07 18.09 16.53
CA LYS A 142 26.16 18.52 17.93
C LYS A 142 27.15 19.68 18.11
N LYS A 143 28.29 19.66 17.40
CA LYS A 143 29.28 20.74 17.43
C LYS A 143 28.77 22.02 16.77
N LEU A 144 27.97 21.91 15.71
CA LEU A 144 27.35 23.04 15.02
C LEU A 144 26.22 23.68 15.85
N GLY A 145 25.56 22.91 16.72
CA GLY A 145 24.46 23.37 17.55
C GLY A 145 23.21 23.73 16.74
N ALA A 146 22.58 24.86 17.06
CA ALA A 146 21.38 25.36 16.37
C ALA A 146 21.67 26.02 15.01
N GLY A 147 22.93 25.98 14.53
CA GLY A 147 23.29 26.51 13.23
C GLY A 147 22.56 25.81 12.10
N ALA A 148 22.06 26.58 11.14
CA ALA A 148 21.45 26.04 9.93
C ALA A 148 22.47 25.17 9.19
N VAL A 149 22.01 24.04 8.64
CA VAL A 149 22.88 23.17 7.84
C VAL A 149 22.70 23.46 6.36
N PRO A 150 23.78 23.91 5.69
CA PRO A 150 23.73 24.18 4.26
C PRO A 150 23.29 22.95 3.46
N SER A 151 22.74 23.21 2.28
CA SER A 151 22.59 22.21 1.23
C SER A 151 23.95 21.67 0.76
N ALA A 152 23.93 20.56 0.01
CA ALA A 152 25.15 19.97 -0.55
C ALA A 152 25.82 20.91 -1.55
N GLU A 153 25.02 21.67 -2.30
CA GLU A 153 25.42 22.66 -3.29
C GLU A 153 26.09 23.87 -2.63
N GLU A 154 25.45 24.44 -1.61
CA GLU A 154 26.01 25.57 -0.84
C GLU A 154 27.32 25.19 -0.15
N ALA A 155 27.37 23.97 0.41
CA ALA A 155 28.58 23.43 1.00
C ALA A 155 29.63 23.07 -0.05
N ARG A 156 29.28 22.96 -1.33
CA ARG A 156 30.14 22.53 -2.45
C ARG A 156 30.75 21.16 -2.20
N CYS A 157 29.92 20.17 -1.86
CA CYS A 157 30.40 18.83 -1.55
C CYS A 157 31.10 18.13 -2.72
N GLY A 158 30.82 18.53 -3.97
CA GLY A 158 31.62 18.15 -5.14
C GLY A 158 31.42 16.72 -5.63
N PHE A 159 30.43 16.00 -5.09
CA PHE A 159 29.98 14.71 -5.60
C PHE A 159 28.72 14.86 -6.44
N THR A 160 28.49 13.88 -7.31
CA THR A 160 27.31 13.77 -8.18
C THR A 160 26.44 12.58 -7.74
N ASP A 161 25.27 12.43 -8.35
CA ASP A 161 24.35 11.31 -8.09
C ASP A 161 24.99 9.94 -8.34
N GLN A 162 25.98 9.85 -9.23
CA GLN A 162 26.71 8.62 -9.55
C GLN A 162 27.86 8.31 -8.57
N THR A 163 28.17 9.23 -7.67
CA THR A 163 29.27 9.04 -6.72
C THR A 163 28.84 8.04 -5.64
N ALA A 164 29.62 6.96 -5.48
CA ALA A 164 29.38 5.92 -4.50
C ALA A 164 29.28 6.47 -3.07
N MET A 165 28.47 5.82 -2.24
CA MET A 165 28.15 6.28 -0.88
C MET A 165 29.41 6.50 -0.03
N GLU A 166 30.34 5.54 -0.07
CA GLU A 166 31.59 5.58 0.69
C GLU A 166 32.51 6.72 0.24
N GLU A 167 32.51 7.09 -1.05
CA GLU A 167 33.27 8.24 -1.54
C GLU A 167 32.64 9.56 -1.09
N ARG A 168 31.31 9.67 -1.07
CA ARG A 168 30.62 10.84 -0.47
C ARG A 168 30.94 10.97 1.01
N ALA A 169 30.97 9.85 1.73
CA ALA A 169 31.31 9.80 3.15
C ALA A 169 32.73 10.32 3.42
N LYS A 170 33.71 9.98 2.56
CA LYS A 170 35.09 10.51 2.68
C LYS A 170 35.16 12.02 2.58
N VAL A 171 34.36 12.65 1.71
CA VAL A 171 34.30 14.13 1.61
C VAL A 171 33.93 14.75 2.95
N ALA A 172 32.89 14.22 3.60
CA ALA A 172 32.45 14.72 4.90
C ALA A 172 33.51 14.49 5.99
N ALA A 173 34.17 13.33 5.98
CA ALA A 173 35.25 13.01 6.90
C ALA A 173 36.45 13.94 6.77
N GLU A 174 36.88 14.25 5.54
CA GLU A 174 38.00 15.17 5.30
C GLU A 174 37.68 16.61 5.73
N ARG A 175 36.43 17.06 5.55
CA ARG A 175 35.99 18.38 6.06
C ARG A 175 35.99 18.42 7.58
N ALA A 176 35.51 17.36 8.23
CA ALA A 176 35.52 17.26 9.68
C ALA A 176 36.96 17.35 10.24
N LYS A 177 37.93 16.67 9.60
CA LYS A 177 39.35 16.74 9.96
C LYS A 177 39.94 18.15 9.81
N LYS A 178 39.51 18.89 8.79
CA LYS A 178 39.92 20.29 8.54
C LYS A 178 39.22 21.31 9.44
N GLY A 179 38.33 20.87 10.33
CA GLY A 179 37.58 21.75 11.21
C GLY A 179 36.40 22.48 10.55
N ASP A 180 36.10 22.19 9.28
CA ASP A 180 34.92 22.69 8.57
C ASP A 180 33.67 21.95 9.06
N THR A 181 33.18 22.34 10.24
CA THR A 181 32.04 21.67 10.88
C THR A 181 30.76 21.83 10.05
N ALA A 182 30.43 23.04 9.56
CA ALA A 182 29.21 23.25 8.79
C ALA A 182 29.21 22.45 7.47
N GLY A 183 30.33 22.47 6.73
CA GLY A 183 30.47 21.69 5.51
C GLY A 183 30.53 20.18 5.76
N ALA A 184 31.15 19.73 6.85
CA ALA A 184 31.13 18.31 7.24
C ALA A 184 29.71 17.82 7.51
N VAL A 185 28.89 18.59 8.25
CA VAL A 185 27.49 18.21 8.51
C VAL A 185 26.68 18.18 7.22
N ALA A 186 26.83 19.19 6.36
CA ALA A 186 26.11 19.28 5.09
C ALA A 186 26.45 18.08 4.17
N CYS A 187 27.73 17.80 3.96
CA CYS A 187 28.15 16.69 3.11
C CYS A 187 27.85 15.32 3.72
N ALA A 188 27.91 15.17 5.06
CA ALA A 188 27.51 13.93 5.71
C ALA A 188 26.00 13.67 5.56
N ARG A 189 25.16 14.71 5.73
CA ARG A 189 23.70 14.60 5.52
C ARG A 189 23.41 14.15 4.09
N ALA A 190 24.00 14.82 3.10
CA ALA A 190 23.79 14.50 1.69
C ALA A 190 24.38 13.13 1.27
N ALA A 191 25.43 12.65 1.95
CA ALA A 191 25.91 11.28 1.77
C ALA A 191 24.91 10.25 2.33
N LEU A 192 24.27 10.56 3.47
CA LEU A 192 23.28 9.71 4.12
C LEU A 192 21.94 9.66 3.41
N GLU A 193 21.61 10.64 2.55
CA GLU A 193 20.35 10.61 1.78
C GLU A 193 20.14 9.30 1.02
N LEU A 194 21.22 8.71 0.50
CA LEU A 194 21.18 7.39 -0.16
C LEU A 194 20.67 6.27 0.77
N SER A 195 20.98 6.33 2.07
CA SER A 195 20.61 5.31 3.04
C SER A 195 19.22 5.52 3.65
N LEU A 196 18.65 6.73 3.62
CA LEU A 196 17.39 7.01 4.31
C LEU A 196 16.21 6.21 3.75
N ASP A 197 16.15 6.04 2.43
CA ASP A 197 15.17 5.16 1.76
C ASP A 197 15.38 3.70 2.18
N VAL A 198 16.63 3.24 2.15
CA VAL A 198 17.01 1.85 2.49
C VAL A 198 16.61 1.52 3.94
N GLU A 199 16.88 2.45 4.86
CA GLU A 199 16.51 2.33 6.26
C GLU A 199 14.99 2.35 6.44
N SER A 200 14.27 3.21 5.73
CA SER A 200 12.81 3.25 5.78
C SER A 200 12.19 1.97 5.24
N MET A 201 12.70 1.43 4.13
CA MET A 201 12.28 0.12 3.62
C MET A 201 12.57 -1.00 4.61
N ARG A 202 13.71 -0.96 5.31
CA ARG A 202 14.04 -1.92 6.36
C ARG A 202 13.08 -1.82 7.53
N ALA A 203 12.75 -0.61 7.97
CA ALA A 203 11.75 -0.37 9.01
C ALA A 203 10.38 -0.93 8.61
N ASN A 204 9.95 -0.69 7.37
CA ASN A 204 8.72 -1.28 6.82
C ASN A 204 8.78 -2.81 6.85
N ALA A 205 9.90 -3.40 6.41
CA ALA A 205 10.08 -4.85 6.38
C ALA A 205 10.02 -5.46 7.78
N LEU A 206 10.72 -4.86 8.75
CA LEU A 206 10.67 -5.26 10.15
C LEU A 206 9.24 -5.22 10.70
N PHE A 207 8.49 -4.15 10.42
CA PHE A 207 7.11 -4.04 10.84
C PHE A 207 6.22 -5.14 10.22
N LEU A 208 6.37 -5.39 8.92
CA LEU A 208 5.62 -6.42 8.19
C LEU A 208 5.98 -7.85 8.64
N THR A 209 7.17 -8.05 9.21
CA THR A 209 7.62 -9.31 9.83
C THR A 209 7.46 -9.29 11.36
N ASN A 210 6.56 -8.44 11.88
CA ASN A 210 6.15 -8.40 13.29
C ASN A 210 7.23 -7.91 14.30
N ASP A 211 8.25 -7.18 13.85
CA ASP A 211 9.20 -6.46 14.70
C ASP A 211 8.91 -4.96 14.71
N ALA A 212 7.78 -4.58 15.32
CA ALA A 212 7.41 -3.17 15.51
C ALA A 212 8.41 -2.38 16.36
N PRO A 213 8.98 -2.91 17.47
CA PRO A 213 10.00 -2.20 18.23
C PRO A 213 11.27 -1.93 17.41
N GLY A 214 11.71 -2.88 16.58
CA GLY A 214 12.81 -2.70 15.65
C GLY A 214 12.50 -1.64 14.61
N ALA A 215 11.32 -1.70 13.97
CA ALA A 215 10.88 -0.71 12.98
C ALA A 215 10.90 0.73 13.53
N LEU A 216 10.34 0.94 14.72
CA LEU A 216 10.32 2.27 15.37
C LEU A 216 11.73 2.83 15.59
N LYS A 217 12.67 2.00 16.07
CA LYS A 217 14.08 2.42 16.25
C LYS A 217 14.73 2.83 14.93
N VAL A 218 14.41 2.13 13.84
CA VAL A 218 14.96 2.46 12.51
C VAL A 218 14.40 3.80 12.01
N TYR A 219 13.09 4.01 12.07
CA TYR A 219 12.51 5.30 11.66
C TYR A 219 13.01 6.46 12.51
N GLU A 220 13.18 6.27 13.81
CA GLU A 220 13.72 7.31 14.70
C GLU A 220 15.12 7.73 14.24
N ARG A 221 16.00 6.79 13.89
CA ARG A 221 17.31 7.10 13.30
C ARG A 221 17.20 7.84 11.98
N VAL A 222 16.26 7.49 11.10
CA VAL A 222 16.05 8.26 9.85
C VAL A 222 15.70 9.72 10.17
N LEU A 223 14.78 9.94 11.12
CA LEU A 223 14.33 11.28 11.53
C LEU A 223 15.41 12.09 12.27
N GLU A 224 16.39 11.45 12.91
CA GLU A 224 17.56 12.14 13.48
C GLU A 224 18.43 12.83 12.41
N VAL A 225 18.47 12.28 11.19
CA VAL A 225 19.25 12.85 10.06
C VAL A 225 18.40 13.80 9.25
N ALA A 226 17.16 13.40 8.95
CA ALA A 226 16.21 14.15 8.15
C ALA A 226 14.86 14.21 8.87
N PRO A 227 14.62 15.23 9.71
CA PRO A 227 13.40 15.35 10.52
C PRO A 227 12.12 15.45 9.68
N SER A 228 12.24 15.90 8.43
CA SER A 228 11.14 16.00 7.47
C SER A 228 11.10 14.84 6.47
N PHE A 229 11.75 13.71 6.73
CA PHE A 229 11.76 12.59 5.79
C PHE A 229 10.37 11.95 5.68
N ALA A 230 9.79 11.96 4.47
CA ALA A 230 8.38 11.62 4.25
C ALA A 230 8.01 10.23 4.77
N ASP A 231 8.76 9.21 4.36
CA ASP A 231 8.47 7.82 4.70
C ASP A 231 8.65 7.51 6.19
N ALA A 232 9.63 8.13 6.84
CA ALA A 232 9.87 7.90 8.26
C ALA A 232 8.85 8.63 9.13
N LEU A 233 8.44 9.85 8.77
CA LEU A 233 7.37 10.57 9.47
C LEU A 233 6.05 9.80 9.40
N PHE A 234 5.67 9.38 8.19
CA PHE A 234 4.44 8.63 7.99
C PHE A 234 4.52 7.24 8.64
N GLY A 235 5.59 6.50 8.35
CA GLY A 235 5.77 5.11 8.78
C GLY A 235 5.86 4.97 10.29
N ARG A 236 6.67 5.82 10.97
CA ARG A 236 6.74 5.82 12.44
C ARG A 236 5.38 6.10 13.08
N SER A 237 4.68 7.11 12.57
CA SER A 237 3.36 7.51 13.10
C SER A 237 2.33 6.41 12.90
N ALA A 238 2.35 5.74 11.75
CA ALA A 238 1.52 4.59 11.46
C ALA A 238 1.81 3.42 12.41
N VAL A 239 3.09 3.07 12.64
CA VAL A 239 3.46 1.98 13.54
C VAL A 239 3.07 2.30 15.00
N LEU A 240 3.26 3.55 15.46
CA LEU A 240 2.80 3.97 16.79
C LEU A 240 1.28 3.86 16.93
N TYR A 241 0.54 4.36 15.94
CA TYR A 241 -0.92 4.27 15.91
C TYR A 241 -1.41 2.81 15.91
N GLU A 242 -0.81 1.94 15.09
CA GLU A 242 -1.25 0.55 14.96
C GLU A 242 -0.87 -0.33 16.15
N THR A 243 0.32 -0.13 16.74
CA THR A 243 0.87 -1.07 17.74
C THR A 243 0.80 -0.54 19.17
N ARG A 244 0.62 0.76 19.34
CA ARG A 244 0.58 1.43 20.66
C ARG A 244 -0.67 2.28 20.85
N GLY A 245 -1.80 1.86 20.27
CA GLY A 245 -3.06 2.59 20.34
C GLY A 245 -3.67 2.78 21.75
N GLU A 246 -3.17 2.08 22.77
CA GLU A 246 -3.59 2.30 24.16
C GLU A 246 -2.65 3.24 24.94
N ASP A 247 -1.46 3.51 24.39
CA ASP A 247 -0.50 4.44 24.98
C ASP A 247 -0.80 5.86 24.49
N VAL A 248 -1.38 6.68 25.36
CA VAL A 248 -1.74 8.08 25.07
C VAL A 248 -0.53 8.90 24.62
N LYS A 249 0.68 8.63 25.13
CA LYS A 249 1.89 9.33 24.68
C LYS A 249 2.26 8.91 23.27
N ALA A 250 2.14 7.61 22.95
CA ALA A 250 2.39 7.12 21.60
C ALA A 250 1.37 7.66 20.58
N LEU A 251 0.09 7.76 20.97
CA LEU A 251 -0.95 8.38 20.15
C LEU A 251 -0.66 9.86 19.88
N ARG A 252 -0.23 10.61 20.91
CA ARG A 252 0.21 12.01 20.75
C ARG A 252 1.37 12.11 19.76
N SER A 253 2.41 11.29 19.96
CA SER A 253 3.57 11.26 19.06
C SER A 253 3.21 10.85 17.62
N ALA A 254 2.20 9.98 17.44
CA ALA A 254 1.69 9.63 16.13
C ALA A 254 0.93 10.81 15.48
N HIS A 255 0.09 11.50 16.24
CA HIS A 255 -0.61 12.71 15.80
C HIS A 255 0.38 13.79 15.34
N GLU A 256 1.35 14.13 16.20
CA GLU A 256 2.42 15.10 15.88
C GLU A 256 3.21 14.72 14.63
N GLY A 257 3.52 13.42 14.47
CA GLY A 257 4.24 12.93 13.29
C GLY A 257 3.41 13.01 12.00
N PHE A 258 2.10 12.74 12.04
CA PHE A 258 1.22 12.95 10.89
C PHE A 258 1.07 14.43 10.54
N GLU A 259 0.96 15.33 11.52
CA GLU A 259 0.93 16.78 11.28
C GLU A 259 2.25 17.28 10.68
N ALA A 260 3.39 16.81 11.19
CA ALA A 260 4.70 17.11 10.61
C ALA A 260 4.80 16.62 9.15
N PHE A 261 4.27 15.43 8.85
CA PHE A 261 4.20 14.92 7.48
C PHE A 261 3.36 15.82 6.57
N ILE A 262 2.16 16.22 7.02
CA ILE A 262 1.26 17.09 6.25
C ILE A 262 1.89 18.44 5.98
N ALA A 263 2.57 19.01 6.98
CA ALA A 263 3.24 20.30 6.87
C ALA A 263 4.45 20.25 5.93
N ALA A 264 5.26 19.20 6.01
CA ALA A 264 6.46 19.05 5.19
C ALA A 264 6.17 18.59 3.74
N HIS A 265 5.10 17.82 3.53
CA HIS A 265 4.79 17.16 2.24
C HIS A 265 3.35 17.39 1.79
N PRO A 266 2.89 18.65 1.62
CA PRO A 266 1.48 18.97 1.36
C PRO A 266 0.92 18.43 0.03
N THR A 267 1.80 18.08 -0.92
CA THR A 267 1.44 17.52 -2.23
C THR A 267 1.52 15.99 -2.28
N SER A 268 1.98 15.32 -1.22
CA SER A 268 2.09 13.86 -1.24
C SER A 268 0.70 13.22 -1.40
N PRO A 269 0.58 12.12 -2.17
CA PRO A 269 -0.68 11.40 -2.27
C PRO A 269 -1.16 10.90 -0.89
N ARG A 270 -0.27 10.68 0.07
CA ARG A 270 -0.62 10.22 1.42
C ARG A 270 -1.21 11.30 2.33
N VAL A 271 -1.28 12.57 1.92
CA VAL A 271 -1.73 13.68 2.78
C VAL A 271 -3.19 13.53 3.23
N SER A 272 -4.08 13.10 2.34
CA SER A 272 -5.50 12.88 2.66
C SER A 272 -5.65 11.84 3.78
N LEU A 273 -4.87 10.77 3.68
CA LEU A 273 -4.79 9.71 4.66
C LEU A 273 -4.13 10.19 5.96
N ALA A 274 -3.00 10.89 5.88
CA ALA A 274 -2.31 11.44 7.04
C ALA A 274 -3.23 12.37 7.84
N ARG A 275 -4.02 13.23 7.19
CA ARG A 275 -5.02 14.09 7.87
C ARG A 275 -6.09 13.28 8.59
N LYS A 276 -6.53 12.17 7.99
CA LYS A 276 -7.53 11.29 8.59
C LYS A 276 -6.96 10.57 9.82
N LEU A 277 -5.75 10.01 9.69
CA LEU A 277 -5.05 9.32 10.77
C LEU A 277 -4.70 10.29 11.90
N SER A 278 -4.18 11.48 11.59
CA SER A 278 -3.94 12.59 12.53
C SER A 278 -5.17 12.88 13.41
N ARG A 279 -6.32 13.16 12.79
CA ARG A 279 -7.56 13.40 13.55
C ARG A 279 -7.95 12.23 14.44
N MET A 280 -7.83 11.01 13.94
CA MET A 280 -8.16 9.83 14.74
C MET A 280 -7.19 9.59 15.90
N THR A 281 -5.90 9.83 15.70
CA THR A 281 -4.90 9.76 16.78
C THR A 281 -5.21 10.79 17.87
N ASP A 282 -5.57 12.02 17.48
CA ASP A 282 -5.95 13.09 18.42
C ASP A 282 -7.25 12.77 19.18
N GLU A 283 -8.29 12.30 18.49
CA GLU A 283 -9.53 11.89 19.15
C GLU A 283 -9.30 10.69 20.10
N ALA A 284 -8.48 9.72 19.68
CA ALA A 284 -8.13 8.57 20.50
C ALA A 284 -7.29 8.96 21.72
N GLU A 285 -6.35 9.90 21.56
CA GLU A 285 -5.57 10.47 22.66
C GLU A 285 -6.50 11.11 23.69
N LYS A 286 -7.41 11.98 23.24
CA LYS A 286 -8.38 12.69 24.10
C LYS A 286 -9.34 11.75 24.84
N ALA A 287 -9.72 10.64 24.21
CA ALA A 287 -10.51 9.59 24.84
C ALA A 287 -9.72 8.75 25.85
N GLY A 288 -8.40 8.90 25.92
CA GLY A 288 -7.52 8.12 26.79
C GLY A 288 -7.21 6.73 26.27
N GLY A 289 -7.18 6.55 24.94
CA GLY A 289 -6.83 5.30 24.27
C GLY A 289 -7.84 4.89 23.19
N MET A 290 -7.36 4.07 22.25
CA MET A 290 -8.13 3.59 21.10
C MET A 290 -9.39 2.83 21.52
N LYS A 291 -9.31 1.93 22.51
CA LYS A 291 -10.49 1.20 23.01
C LYS A 291 -11.62 2.12 23.49
N LYS A 292 -11.29 3.14 24.29
CA LYS A 292 -12.29 4.08 24.81
C LYS A 292 -12.90 4.92 23.69
N TRP A 293 -12.06 5.42 22.79
CA TRP A 293 -12.53 6.15 21.62
C TRP A 293 -13.50 5.34 20.77
N LEU A 294 -13.20 4.06 20.53
CA LEU A 294 -14.09 3.18 19.79
C LEU A 294 -15.41 2.93 20.49
N ALA A 295 -15.39 2.74 21.81
CA ALA A 295 -16.61 2.60 22.60
C ALA A 295 -17.49 3.87 22.52
N THR A 296 -16.89 5.07 22.59
CA THR A 296 -17.65 6.32 22.43
C THR A 296 -18.30 6.45 21.05
N ARG A 297 -17.60 6.06 19.98
CA ARG A 297 -18.14 6.11 18.62
C ARG A 297 -19.21 5.06 18.35
N GLU A 298 -19.13 3.93 19.02
CA GLU A 298 -20.16 2.89 18.96
C GLU A 298 -21.44 3.34 19.66
N GLU A 299 -21.31 3.97 20.82
CA GLU A 299 -22.44 4.58 21.52
C GLU A 299 -23.06 5.71 20.69
N ASP A 300 -22.26 6.60 20.10
CA ASP A 300 -22.75 7.64 19.17
C ASP A 300 -23.50 7.06 17.96
N ARG A 301 -23.10 5.88 17.48
CA ARG A 301 -23.77 5.17 16.39
C ARG A 301 -25.12 4.63 16.87
N ARG A 302 -25.15 4.00 18.05
CA ARG A 302 -26.37 3.47 18.68
C ARG A 302 -27.38 4.57 18.96
N ILE A 303 -26.94 5.73 19.46
CA ILE A 303 -27.81 6.89 19.72
C ILE A 303 -28.38 7.44 18.41
N ARG A 304 -27.59 7.49 17.33
CA ARG A 304 -28.08 7.95 16.03
C ARG A 304 -29.07 6.97 15.40
N SER A 305 -28.82 5.66 15.50
CA SER A 305 -29.77 4.66 15.01
C SER A 305 -31.07 4.68 15.79
N SER A 306 -31.03 4.77 17.12
CA SER A 306 -32.25 4.85 17.94
C SER A 306 -33.07 6.11 17.68
N LYS A 307 -32.42 7.26 17.43
CA LYS A 307 -33.11 8.50 17.00
C LYS A 307 -33.76 8.38 15.62
N LEU A 308 -33.15 7.62 14.70
CA LEU A 308 -33.72 7.35 13.38
C LEU A 308 -34.94 6.41 13.47
N ASP A 309 -34.88 5.41 14.35
CA ASP A 309 -35.99 4.47 14.61
C ASP A 309 -37.18 5.18 15.27
N LEU A 310 -36.93 6.09 16.21
CA LEU A 310 -37.96 6.94 16.82
C LEU A 310 -38.62 7.89 15.81
N SER A 311 -37.87 8.37 14.81
CA SER A 311 -38.40 9.21 13.73
C SER A 311 -39.27 8.41 12.73
N ARG A 312 -39.04 7.09 12.60
CA ARG A 312 -39.86 6.18 11.77
C ARG A 312 -41.09 5.63 12.49
N GLY A 313 -41.21 5.83 13.80
CA GLY A 313 -42.33 5.39 14.64
C GLY A 313 -43.48 6.42 14.78
N GLY A 314 -43.78 7.20 13.74
CA GLY A 314 -45.00 8.04 13.71
C GLY A 314 -46.27 7.18 13.55
N PRO A 315 -47.43 7.58 14.10
CA PRO A 315 -48.64 6.75 14.13
C PRO A 315 -49.17 6.46 12.71
N PRO A 316 -49.96 5.38 12.52
CA PRO A 316 -50.35 4.94 11.19
C PRO A 316 -51.31 5.95 10.57
N ALA A 317 -50.86 6.64 9.52
CA ALA A 317 -51.69 7.50 8.70
C ALA A 317 -52.59 6.64 7.80
N MET A 318 -53.84 6.48 8.21
CA MET A 318 -54.94 6.18 7.31
C MET A 318 -55.41 7.45 6.60
N ALA A 319 -55.82 7.26 5.35
CA ALA A 319 -56.67 8.10 4.50
C ALA A 319 -56.01 9.11 3.55
N GLN A 320 -56.37 8.90 2.29
CA GLN A 320 -56.24 9.75 1.11
C GLN A 320 -56.83 11.16 1.32
N ALA A 321 -56.19 12.16 0.72
CA ALA A 321 -56.90 13.29 0.11
C ALA A 321 -56.00 14.02 -0.90
N SER A 322 -56.63 14.43 -1.99
CA SER A 322 -56.11 15.07 -3.19
C SER A 322 -55.44 16.44 -2.96
N ALA A 323 -54.54 16.81 -3.88
CA ALA A 323 -53.78 18.07 -3.98
C ALA A 323 -54.69 19.34 -4.15
N PRO A 324 -54.20 20.60 -4.05
CA PRO A 324 -53.24 21.16 -5.02
C PRO A 324 -52.23 22.25 -4.53
N ASN A 325 -51.08 22.27 -5.23
CA ASN A 325 -50.30 23.43 -5.71
C ASN A 325 -49.93 24.63 -4.80
N ALA A 326 -48.64 24.76 -4.47
CA ALA A 326 -47.86 26.00 -4.34
C ALA A 326 -46.36 25.58 -4.39
N GLY A 327 -45.56 25.92 -5.40
CA GLY A 327 -45.15 27.29 -5.69
C GLY A 327 -43.86 27.62 -4.94
N GLY A 328 -42.74 26.98 -5.29
CA GLY A 328 -41.44 27.25 -4.66
C GLY A 328 -40.29 26.54 -5.37
N ARG A 329 -39.59 27.29 -6.23
CA ARG A 329 -38.35 26.87 -6.90
C ARG A 329 -37.25 26.60 -5.84
N PRO A 330 -36.53 25.48 -5.85
CA PRO A 330 -35.25 25.41 -5.17
C PRO A 330 -34.19 26.06 -6.06
N MET A 331 -33.47 27.02 -5.47
CA MET A 331 -32.30 27.67 -6.02
C MET A 331 -31.22 26.63 -6.35
N ALA A 332 -30.60 26.80 -7.52
CA ALA A 332 -29.43 26.07 -7.96
C ALA A 332 -28.26 26.29 -6.99
N ALA A 333 -27.73 25.22 -6.43
CA ALA A 333 -26.39 25.18 -5.88
C ALA A 333 -25.47 24.55 -6.94
N GLY A 334 -24.42 25.29 -7.31
CA GLY A 334 -23.41 24.87 -8.29
C GLY A 334 -22.55 23.68 -7.83
N PRO A 335 -21.65 23.21 -8.71
CA PRO A 335 -21.03 21.90 -8.57
C PRO A 335 -19.96 21.91 -7.48
N MET A 336 -20.18 21.14 -6.41
CA MET A 336 -19.12 20.74 -5.48
C MET A 336 -18.28 19.66 -6.14
N GLN A 337 -17.28 20.11 -6.90
CA GLN A 337 -16.21 19.28 -7.42
C GLN A 337 -15.20 19.04 -6.28
N GLY A 338 -15.33 17.87 -5.64
CA GLY A 338 -14.49 17.45 -4.52
C GLY A 338 -14.08 16.00 -4.69
N GLY A 339 -13.17 15.74 -5.64
CA GLY A 339 -12.58 14.43 -5.87
C GLY A 339 -11.12 14.41 -5.44
N GLY A 340 -10.84 13.87 -4.27
CA GLY A 340 -9.51 13.43 -3.90
C GLY A 340 -9.45 11.91 -3.93
N ALA A 341 -8.32 11.34 -4.35
CA ALA A 341 -7.97 9.97 -3.97
C ALA A 341 -6.45 9.72 -4.01
N SER A 342 -6.09 8.70 -3.24
CA SER A 342 -4.78 8.10 -3.04
C SER A 342 -4.98 6.60 -2.82
N ALA A 343 -3.94 5.80 -3.05
CA ALA A 343 -3.92 4.50 -3.77
C ALA A 343 -3.88 4.79 -5.29
N PRO A 344 -3.22 3.99 -6.15
CA PRO A 344 -3.17 4.31 -7.58
C PRO A 344 -4.61 4.54 -7.96
N MET A 345 -4.93 5.79 -8.29
CA MET A 345 -6.29 6.05 -8.70
C MET A 345 -6.35 5.23 -9.99
N VAL A 346 -7.03 4.08 -9.92
CA VAL A 346 -8.15 3.84 -10.83
C VAL A 346 -8.75 5.24 -10.97
N SER A 347 -8.34 5.95 -12.03
CA SER A 347 -8.58 7.38 -12.18
C SER A 347 -10.07 7.62 -11.96
N GLN A 348 -10.52 8.83 -11.64
CA GLN A 348 -11.97 9.03 -11.60
C GLN A 348 -12.61 8.50 -12.90
N GLU A 349 -11.92 8.67 -14.05
CA GLU A 349 -12.20 8.00 -15.32
C GLU A 349 -12.12 6.46 -15.31
N THR A 350 -11.19 5.82 -14.61
CA THR A 350 -11.13 4.35 -14.52
C THR A 350 -12.18 3.82 -13.55
N MET A 351 -12.57 4.58 -12.51
CA MET A 351 -13.63 4.21 -11.57
C MET A 351 -14.97 4.45 -12.21
N ASP A 352 -15.12 5.56 -12.94
CA ASP A 352 -16.26 5.82 -13.80
C ASP A 352 -16.30 4.76 -14.89
N ALA A 353 -15.18 4.38 -15.53
CA ALA A 353 -15.11 3.29 -16.51
C ALA A 353 -15.44 1.92 -15.91
N MET A 354 -15.04 1.63 -14.67
CA MET A 354 -15.40 0.40 -13.93
C MET A 354 -16.88 0.39 -13.53
N ASN A 355 -17.41 1.53 -13.09
CA ASN A 355 -18.83 1.72 -12.74
C ASN A 355 -19.71 1.89 -13.99
N SER A 356 -19.12 2.21 -15.14
CA SER A 356 -19.74 2.32 -16.45
C SER A 356 -19.38 1.16 -17.37
N VAL A 357 -18.71 0.12 -16.85
CA VAL A 357 -18.74 -1.19 -17.50
C VAL A 357 -20.21 -1.59 -17.45
N GLU A 358 -20.84 -1.69 -18.61
CA GLU A 358 -22.17 -2.26 -18.69
C GLU A 358 -22.07 -3.67 -18.10
N HIS A 359 -22.77 -3.89 -16.99
CA HIS A 359 -22.96 -5.21 -16.39
C HIS A 359 -23.89 -6.03 -17.29
N THR A 360 -23.34 -6.39 -18.45
CA THR A 360 -23.98 -7.28 -19.40
C THR A 360 -24.21 -8.62 -18.71
N PRO A 361 -25.33 -9.31 -18.99
CA PRO A 361 -25.59 -10.64 -18.45
C PRO A 361 -24.43 -11.61 -18.72
N GLU A 362 -23.72 -11.45 -19.84
CA GLU A 362 -22.55 -12.24 -20.22
C GLU A 362 -21.36 -12.00 -19.29
N LEU A 363 -21.06 -10.74 -18.96
CA LEU A 363 -19.99 -10.40 -18.02
C LEU A 363 -20.30 -10.92 -16.61
N GLU A 364 -21.54 -10.73 -16.14
CA GLU A 364 -21.94 -11.22 -14.81
C GLU A 364 -21.85 -12.75 -14.72
N ALA A 365 -22.25 -13.47 -15.77
CA ALA A 365 -22.10 -14.92 -15.85
C ALA A 365 -20.61 -15.34 -15.77
N GLN A 366 -19.72 -14.60 -16.44
CA GLN A 366 -18.28 -14.85 -16.38
C GLN A 366 -17.70 -14.58 -14.99
N LEU A 367 -18.11 -13.48 -14.34
CA LEU A 367 -17.68 -13.16 -12.97
C LEU A 367 -18.18 -14.23 -11.98
N ASP A 368 -19.42 -14.68 -12.11
CA ASP A 368 -19.97 -15.78 -11.31
C ASP A 368 -19.20 -17.09 -11.50
N GLN A 369 -18.82 -17.39 -12.74
CA GLN A 369 -17.98 -18.55 -13.04
C GLN A 369 -16.62 -18.42 -12.35
N THR A 370 -15.96 -17.27 -12.41
CA THR A 370 -14.67 -17.02 -11.76
C THR A 370 -14.77 -17.12 -10.24
N VAL A 371 -15.84 -16.61 -9.63
CA VAL A 371 -16.10 -16.78 -8.18
C VAL A 371 -16.30 -18.25 -7.84
N ALA A 372 -17.10 -18.99 -8.62
CA ALA A 372 -17.33 -20.42 -8.39
C ALA A 372 -16.05 -21.26 -8.54
N GLN A 373 -15.14 -20.88 -9.45
CA GLN A 373 -13.81 -21.44 -9.57
C GLN A 373 -12.96 -21.14 -8.33
N GLY A 374 -12.98 -19.90 -7.82
CA GLY A 374 -12.32 -19.53 -6.57
C GLY A 374 -12.79 -20.38 -5.39
N GLU A 375 -14.09 -20.63 -5.27
CA GLU A 375 -14.67 -21.51 -4.24
C GLU A 375 -14.27 -22.98 -4.41
N GLU A 376 -14.11 -23.44 -5.67
CA GLU A 376 -13.60 -24.79 -5.98
C GLU A 376 -12.13 -24.96 -5.63
N LEU A 377 -11.34 -23.91 -5.82
CA LEU A 377 -9.93 -23.90 -5.45
C LEU A 377 -9.77 -23.88 -3.93
N LEU A 378 -10.62 -23.12 -3.22
CA LEU A 378 -10.69 -23.11 -1.77
C LEU A 378 -10.99 -24.51 -1.19
N SER A 379 -12.01 -25.22 -1.72
CA SER A 379 -12.35 -26.56 -1.23
C SER A 379 -11.25 -27.60 -1.44
N LYS A 380 -10.32 -27.33 -2.37
CA LYS A 380 -9.12 -28.14 -2.63
C LYS A 380 -7.89 -27.66 -1.86
N GLY A 381 -8.00 -26.61 -1.05
CA GLY A 381 -6.87 -25.99 -0.33
C GLY A 381 -5.87 -25.27 -1.25
N ARG A 382 -6.22 -24.97 -2.50
CA ARG A 382 -5.37 -24.28 -3.49
C ARG A 382 -5.51 -22.77 -3.34
N TYR A 383 -5.03 -22.26 -2.21
CA TYR A 383 -5.31 -20.88 -1.81
C TYR A 383 -4.64 -19.81 -2.69
N ASP A 384 -3.44 -20.05 -3.25
CA ASP A 384 -2.79 -19.06 -4.13
C ASP A 384 -3.56 -18.81 -5.44
N GLU A 385 -4.16 -19.86 -5.99
CA GLU A 385 -4.97 -19.77 -7.21
C GLU A 385 -6.34 -19.17 -6.92
N ALA A 386 -6.95 -19.53 -5.77
CA ALA A 386 -8.17 -18.89 -5.31
C ALA A 386 -7.97 -17.38 -5.13
N LEU A 387 -6.81 -16.95 -4.61
CA LEU A 387 -6.48 -15.53 -4.44
C LEU A 387 -6.44 -14.81 -5.78
N THR A 388 -5.93 -15.46 -6.82
CA THR A 388 -5.89 -14.92 -8.18
C THR A 388 -7.31 -14.73 -8.73
N ALA A 389 -8.16 -15.74 -8.61
CA ALA A 389 -9.56 -15.68 -9.06
C ALA A 389 -10.34 -14.54 -8.37
N TYR A 390 -10.22 -14.40 -7.04
CA TYR A 390 -10.92 -13.33 -6.32
C TYR A 390 -10.37 -11.94 -6.62
N ARG A 391 -9.06 -11.80 -6.90
CA ARG A 391 -8.45 -10.52 -7.31
C ARG A 391 -8.94 -10.02 -8.67
N GLN A 392 -9.30 -10.94 -9.57
CA GLN A 392 -9.88 -10.57 -10.87
C GLN A 392 -11.30 -10.04 -10.73
N VAL A 393 -12.10 -10.62 -9.82
CA VAL A 393 -13.50 -10.22 -9.64
C VAL A 393 -13.66 -8.98 -8.77
N MET A 394 -12.81 -8.79 -7.75
CA MET A 394 -12.96 -7.73 -6.74
C MET A 394 -13.12 -6.30 -7.32
N PRO A 395 -12.36 -5.87 -8.35
CA PRO A 395 -12.52 -4.53 -8.91
C PRO A 395 -13.86 -4.32 -9.63
N LEU A 396 -14.43 -5.38 -10.20
CA LEU A 396 -15.66 -5.34 -10.99
C LEU A 396 -16.90 -5.61 -10.13
N ARG A 397 -16.76 -6.44 -9.09
CA ARG A 397 -17.86 -6.80 -8.19
C ARG A 397 -17.36 -7.09 -6.76
N PRO A 398 -17.24 -6.06 -5.91
CA PRO A 398 -16.80 -6.22 -4.52
C PRO A 398 -17.97 -6.60 -3.59
N ASP A 399 -18.70 -7.66 -3.92
CA ASP A 399 -19.87 -8.11 -3.14
C ASP A 399 -19.48 -8.96 -1.91
N GLY A 400 -20.46 -9.34 -1.10
CA GLY A 400 -20.25 -10.15 0.11
C GLY A 400 -19.59 -11.50 -0.17
N ARG A 401 -19.97 -12.16 -1.28
CA ARG A 401 -19.46 -13.48 -1.68
C ARG A 401 -17.97 -13.42 -2.02
N VAL A 402 -17.57 -12.44 -2.83
CA VAL A 402 -16.17 -12.22 -3.22
C VAL A 402 -15.33 -11.82 -2.01
N LYS A 403 -15.84 -10.96 -1.13
CA LYS A 403 -15.16 -10.55 0.11
C LYS A 403 -14.95 -11.74 1.06
N ALA A 404 -15.96 -12.58 1.26
CA ALA A 404 -15.85 -13.78 2.07
C ALA A 404 -14.81 -14.76 1.52
N GLY A 405 -14.86 -15.01 0.21
CA GLY A 405 -13.90 -15.89 -0.49
C GLY A 405 -12.46 -15.41 -0.36
N LEU A 406 -12.22 -14.12 -0.63
CA LEU A 406 -10.90 -13.51 -0.48
C LEU A 406 -10.40 -13.56 0.97
N ALA A 407 -11.27 -13.24 1.94
CA ALA A 407 -10.94 -13.30 3.35
C ALA A 407 -10.49 -14.70 3.78
N TRP A 408 -11.28 -15.72 3.44
CA TRP A 408 -10.96 -17.10 3.78
C TRP A 408 -9.68 -17.59 3.08
N THR A 409 -9.47 -17.16 1.83
CA THR A 409 -8.24 -17.46 1.09
C THR A 409 -7.00 -16.94 1.79
N LEU A 410 -7.04 -15.69 2.28
CA LEU A 410 -5.91 -15.09 2.99
C LEU A 410 -5.66 -15.76 4.35
N VAL A 411 -6.72 -16.19 5.03
CA VAL A 411 -6.63 -17.00 6.26
C VAL A 411 -5.94 -18.33 5.98
N GLY A 412 -6.33 -19.03 4.92
CA GLY A 412 -5.70 -20.29 4.51
C GLY A 412 -4.22 -20.15 4.14
N LEU A 413 -3.83 -19.02 3.56
CA LEU A 413 -2.44 -18.68 3.24
C LEU A 413 -1.60 -18.19 4.43
N GLY A 414 -2.22 -17.95 5.59
CA GLY A 414 -1.55 -17.36 6.75
C GLY A 414 -0.97 -15.96 6.45
N LYS A 415 -1.56 -15.19 5.53
CA LYS A 415 -1.03 -13.86 5.20
C LYS A 415 -1.20 -12.90 6.38
N PRO A 416 -0.27 -11.97 6.64
CA PRO A 416 -0.39 -10.99 7.74
C PRO A 416 -1.67 -10.13 7.68
N THR A 417 -2.23 -9.95 6.49
CA THR A 417 -3.48 -9.20 6.27
C THR A 417 -4.74 -10.03 6.49
N ALA A 418 -4.63 -11.33 6.76
CA ALA A 418 -5.75 -12.27 6.81
C ALA A 418 -6.80 -11.89 7.84
N ASP A 419 -6.41 -11.66 9.10
CA ASP A 419 -7.35 -11.27 10.16
C ASP A 419 -8.05 -9.95 9.87
N ARG A 420 -7.38 -9.08 9.13
CA ARG A 420 -7.94 -7.79 8.72
C ARG A 420 -8.96 -7.94 7.60
N VAL A 421 -8.66 -8.68 6.54
CA VAL A 421 -9.64 -8.90 5.46
C VAL A 421 -10.81 -9.74 5.96
N TRP A 422 -10.54 -10.70 6.85
CA TRP A 422 -11.55 -11.45 7.57
C TRP A 422 -12.52 -10.56 8.36
N GLY A 423 -12.01 -9.63 9.18
CA GLY A 423 -12.88 -8.72 9.92
C GLY A 423 -13.73 -7.82 9.01
N VAL A 424 -13.25 -7.46 7.81
CA VAL A 424 -14.06 -6.71 6.82
C VAL A 424 -15.20 -7.59 6.31
N ALA A 425 -14.91 -8.81 5.86
CA ALA A 425 -15.94 -9.71 5.34
C ALA A 425 -17.03 -9.96 6.40
N VAL A 426 -16.64 -10.35 7.61
CA VAL A 426 -17.55 -10.65 8.72
C VAL A 426 -18.38 -9.44 9.17
N SER A 427 -17.79 -8.24 9.22
CA SER A 427 -18.54 -7.04 9.64
C SER A 427 -19.43 -6.46 8.54
N SER A 428 -19.13 -6.73 7.26
CA SER A 428 -19.93 -6.26 6.14
C SER A 428 -21.11 -7.17 5.84
N ASP A 429 -20.89 -8.48 5.83
CA ASP A 429 -21.89 -9.48 5.48
C ASP A 429 -21.49 -10.84 6.10
N PRO A 430 -21.80 -11.07 7.39
CA PRO A 430 -21.51 -12.35 8.03
C PRO A 430 -22.31 -13.51 7.43
N ALA A 431 -23.44 -13.23 6.77
CA ALA A 431 -24.24 -14.25 6.09
C ALA A 431 -23.56 -14.76 4.82
N ALA A 432 -22.86 -13.90 4.07
CA ALA A 432 -22.03 -14.35 2.95
C ALA A 432 -20.86 -15.24 3.40
N VAL A 433 -20.26 -14.96 4.57
CA VAL A 433 -19.22 -15.81 5.16
C VAL A 433 -19.80 -17.17 5.57
N ASP A 434 -20.96 -17.19 6.21
CA ASP A 434 -21.67 -18.44 6.52
C ASP A 434 -22.00 -19.26 5.26
N LYS A 435 -22.55 -18.61 4.24
CA LYS A 435 -22.86 -19.23 2.95
C LYS A 435 -21.62 -19.80 2.26
N LEU A 436 -20.46 -19.15 2.37
CA LEU A 436 -19.20 -19.72 1.88
C LEU A 436 -18.86 -21.02 2.63
N GLY A 437 -19.06 -21.08 3.95
CA GLY A 437 -18.91 -22.31 4.72
C GLY A 437 -19.83 -23.44 4.22
N GLU A 438 -21.08 -23.12 3.90
CA GLU A 438 -22.02 -24.08 3.32
C GLU A 438 -21.56 -24.57 1.94
N THR A 439 -21.08 -23.65 1.09
CA THR A 439 -20.50 -23.99 -0.22
C THR A 439 -19.29 -24.91 -0.08
N LEU A 440 -18.36 -24.63 0.85
CA LEU A 440 -17.19 -25.48 1.08
C LEU A 440 -17.61 -26.88 1.55
N LYS A 441 -18.57 -26.97 2.47
CA LYS A 441 -19.13 -28.24 2.92
C LYS A 441 -19.78 -29.01 1.77
N ALA A 442 -20.59 -28.36 0.94
CA ALA A 442 -21.23 -28.97 -0.22
C ALA A 442 -20.22 -29.48 -1.25
N LYS A 443 -19.07 -28.81 -1.38
CA LYS A 443 -17.94 -29.21 -2.24
C LYS A 443 -17.01 -30.26 -1.61
N GLY A 444 -17.36 -30.80 -0.45
CA GLY A 444 -16.62 -31.86 0.24
C GLY A 444 -15.57 -31.38 1.25
N ASP A 445 -15.29 -30.08 1.34
CA ASP A 445 -14.37 -29.50 2.32
C ASP A 445 -15.07 -29.24 3.67
N THR A 446 -15.46 -30.34 4.31
CA THR A 446 -16.13 -30.28 5.63
C THR A 446 -15.19 -29.73 6.70
N LYS A 447 -13.88 -29.99 6.58
CA LYS A 447 -12.87 -29.52 7.53
C LYS A 447 -12.68 -28.01 7.43
N GLY A 448 -12.52 -27.48 6.21
CA GLY A 448 -12.42 -26.04 5.96
C GLY A 448 -13.70 -25.31 6.33
N ALA A 449 -14.87 -25.88 6.02
CA ALA A 449 -16.16 -25.33 6.45
C ALA A 449 -16.27 -25.18 7.97
N LYS A 450 -15.93 -26.23 8.74
CA LYS A 450 -15.93 -26.17 10.22
C LYS A 450 -14.92 -25.14 10.75
N ALA A 451 -13.73 -25.06 10.15
CA ALA A 451 -12.73 -24.06 10.54
C ALA A 451 -13.21 -22.62 10.26
N LEU A 452 -13.87 -22.41 9.12
CA LEU A 452 -14.46 -21.14 8.73
C LEU A 452 -15.56 -20.73 9.71
N TRP A 453 -16.52 -21.62 9.99
CA TRP A 453 -17.60 -21.34 10.94
C TRP A 453 -17.09 -21.13 12.37
N ALA A 454 -16.06 -21.86 12.80
CA ALA A 454 -15.47 -21.65 14.12
C ALA A 454 -14.83 -20.26 14.23
N LYS A 455 -14.09 -19.83 13.19
CA LYS A 455 -13.54 -18.47 13.13
C LYS A 455 -14.65 -17.43 13.04
N LEU A 456 -15.74 -17.69 12.32
CA LEU A 456 -16.89 -16.79 12.22
C LEU A 456 -17.58 -16.64 13.57
N ALA A 457 -17.81 -17.74 14.29
CA ALA A 457 -18.40 -17.72 15.62
C ALA A 457 -17.55 -16.95 16.63
N ALA A 458 -16.22 -17.09 16.57
CA ALA A 458 -15.32 -16.31 17.40
C ALA A 458 -15.31 -14.81 17.04
N SER A 459 -15.52 -14.48 15.76
CA SER A 459 -15.43 -13.10 15.25
C SER A 459 -16.75 -12.33 15.29
N ALA A 460 -17.88 -13.03 15.27
CA ALA A 460 -19.23 -12.47 15.36
C ALA A 460 -20.15 -13.36 16.24
N PRO A 461 -19.99 -13.32 17.57
CA PRO A 461 -20.76 -14.15 18.49
C PRO A 461 -22.29 -13.93 18.39
N ASP A 462 -22.72 -12.70 18.20
CA ASP A 462 -24.15 -12.35 18.07
C ASP A 462 -24.78 -12.96 16.81
N TYR A 463 -24.06 -12.90 15.68
CA TYR A 463 -24.48 -13.56 14.44
C TYR A 463 -24.54 -15.08 14.66
N ALA A 464 -23.52 -15.66 15.28
CA ALA A 464 -23.43 -17.10 15.52
C ALA A 464 -24.58 -17.65 16.36
N ALA A 465 -25.01 -16.90 17.38
CA ALA A 465 -26.17 -17.25 18.19
C ALA A 465 -27.47 -17.18 17.38
N SER A 466 -27.64 -16.14 16.56
CA SER A 466 -28.86 -15.97 15.75
C SER A 466 -28.98 -16.94 14.57
N ALA A 467 -27.85 -17.32 13.96
CA ALA A 467 -27.77 -18.21 12.80
C ALA A 467 -27.55 -19.68 13.19
N SER A 468 -27.55 -20.00 14.49
CA SER A 468 -27.33 -21.35 15.02
C SER A 468 -26.04 -22.02 14.49
N LEU A 469 -24.97 -21.24 14.32
CA LEU A 469 -23.69 -21.76 13.80
C LEU A 469 -23.12 -22.89 14.65
N GLN A 470 -23.44 -22.91 15.95
CA GLN A 470 -23.01 -23.97 16.86
C GLN A 470 -23.44 -25.37 16.39
N ALA A 471 -24.64 -25.50 15.82
CA ALA A 471 -25.14 -26.75 15.26
C ALA A 471 -24.41 -27.19 13.97
N LYS A 472 -23.72 -26.26 13.29
CA LYS A 472 -22.89 -26.54 12.11
C LYS A 472 -21.47 -27.01 12.48
N LEU A 473 -21.07 -26.83 13.76
CA LEU A 473 -19.75 -27.21 14.29
C LEU A 473 -19.72 -28.64 14.83
N GLU A 474 -20.85 -29.14 15.32
CA GLU A 474 -21.09 -30.56 15.65
C GLU A 474 -20.95 -31.45 14.40
#